data_AF-A0A7C6SCN3-F1
#
_entry.id   AF-A0A7C6SCN3-F1
#
_cell.length_a   1.000
_cell.length_b   1.000
_cell.length_c   1.000
_cell.angle_alpha   90.00
_cell.angle_beta   90.00
_cell.angle_gamma   90.00
#
_symmetry.space_group_name_H-M   'P 1'
#
loop_
_entity.id
_entity.type
_entity.pdbx_description
1 polymer ?
#
loop_
_entity_poly.entity_id
_entity_poly.type
_entity_poly.pdbx_seq_one_letter_code
_entity_poly.pdbx_strand_id
1 'polypeptide(L)'
;MRKEIILKVEKFLWENLVKGINYKGNTQRSIEYRFEHSWRVANIGRKIAQAEGFDEEKMVIACLLHDLGYAVDFKDHDDHQCHGRYGAKIARPFLLELGYSRDDVEEICYGIAHSC
;
A
#
# COMPACT_ATOMS: atom_id res chain seq x y z
N MET A 1 14.33 3.19 9.98
CA MET A 1 12.89 2.84 9.93
C MET A 1 12.31 2.70 11.34
N ARG A 2 11.29 3.49 11.64
CA ARG A 2 10.54 3.55 12.89
C ARG A 2 9.58 2.37 12.96
N LYS A 3 9.83 1.42 13.87
CA LYS A 3 9.02 0.20 14.03
C LYS A 3 7.54 0.49 14.28
N GLU A 4 7.24 1.51 15.09
CA GLU A 4 5.86 1.90 15.40
C GLU A 4 5.06 2.32 14.15
N ILE A 5 5.72 3.00 13.20
CA ILE A 5 5.07 3.47 11.98
C ILE A 5 4.72 2.28 11.11
N ILE A 6 5.65 1.35 10.94
CA ILE A 6 5.42 0.13 10.15
C ILE A 6 4.29 -0.71 10.74
N LEU A 7 4.19 -0.84 12.07
CA LEU A 7 3.07 -1.54 12.71
C LEU A 7 1.73 -0.84 12.44
N LYS A 8 1.69 0.50 12.46
CA LYS A 8 0.47 1.26 12.12
C LYS A 8 0.10 1.06 10.65
N VAL A 9 1.07 1.09 9.75
CA VAL A 9 0.87 0.89 8.30
C VAL A 9 0.38 -0.53 8.01
N GLU A 10 0.98 -1.54 8.63
CA GLU A 10 0.56 -2.95 8.53
C GLU A 10 -0.89 -3.14 9.01
N LYS A 11 -1.21 -2.59 10.18
CA LYS A 11 -2.57 -2.63 10.72
C LYS A 11 -3.57 -1.96 9.77
N PHE A 12 -3.24 -0.77 9.28
CA PHE A 12 -4.06 -0.03 8.33
C PHE A 12 -4.27 -0.80 7.02
N LEU A 13 -3.22 -1.44 6.49
CA LEU A 13 -3.31 -2.29 5.30
C LEU A 13 -4.28 -3.45 5.55
N TRP A 14 -4.11 -4.21 6.63
CA TRP A 14 -4.97 -5.34 6.95
C TRP A 14 -6.43 -4.92 7.12
N GLU A 15 -6.69 -3.87 7.92
CA GLU A 15 -8.03 -3.36 8.18
C GLU A 15 -8.76 -2.89 6.92
N ASN A 16 -8.04 -2.40 5.91
CA ASN A 16 -8.65 -2.03 4.65
C ASN A 16 -8.85 -3.24 3.73
N LEU A 17 -7.87 -4.13 3.61
CA LEU A 17 -8.01 -5.32 2.75
C LEU A 17 -9.17 -6.23 3.19
N VAL A 18 -9.39 -6.42 4.50
CA VAL A 18 -10.51 -7.24 5.00
C VAL A 18 -11.89 -6.68 4.66
N LYS A 19 -12.02 -5.37 4.43
CA LYS A 19 -13.30 -4.78 3.96
C LYS A 19 -13.67 -5.32 2.58
N GLY A 20 -12.66 -5.66 1.77
CA GLY A 20 -12.82 -6.21 0.43
C GLY A 20 -13.25 -7.66 0.37
N ILE A 21 -13.34 -8.38 1.51
CA ILE A 21 -13.72 -9.80 1.53
C ILE A 21 -15.13 -10.04 0.96
N ASN A 22 -16.02 -9.07 1.10
CA ASN A 22 -17.41 -9.16 0.65
C ASN A 22 -17.58 -8.76 -0.82
N TYR A 23 -16.52 -8.31 -1.49
CA TYR A 23 -16.58 -7.92 -2.90
C TYR A 23 -16.50 -9.13 -3.82
N LYS A 24 -17.15 -9.00 -4.98
CA LYS A 24 -17.30 -10.10 -5.93
C LYS A 24 -15.92 -10.59 -6.40
N GLY A 25 -15.66 -11.89 -6.24
CA GLY A 25 -14.40 -12.53 -6.66
C GLY A 25 -13.29 -12.53 -5.62
N ASN A 26 -13.47 -11.87 -4.47
CA ASN A 26 -12.56 -12.00 -3.34
C ASN A 26 -12.94 -13.18 -2.44
N THR A 27 -11.93 -13.78 -1.83
CA THR A 27 -12.05 -14.82 -0.80
C THR A 27 -11.17 -14.44 0.39
N GLN A 28 -11.40 -15.04 1.56
CA GLN A 28 -10.49 -14.89 2.71
C GLN A 28 -9.02 -15.17 2.31
N ARG A 29 -8.80 -16.24 1.54
CA ARG A 29 -7.45 -16.62 1.11
C ARG A 29 -6.83 -15.60 0.14
N SER A 30 -7.61 -14.98 -0.74
CA SER A 30 -7.08 -13.94 -1.64
C SER A 30 -6.68 -12.69 -0.88
N ILE A 31 -7.42 -12.32 0.17
CA ILE A 31 -7.07 -11.20 1.05
C ILE A 31 -5.76 -11.47 1.82
N GLU A 32 -5.65 -12.64 2.44
CA GLU A 32 -4.41 -13.07 3.12
C GLU A 32 -3.22 -13.09 2.17
N TYR A 33 -3.40 -13.64 0.97
CA TYR A 33 -2.35 -13.68 -0.05
C TYR A 33 -1.85 -12.28 -0.41
N ARG A 34 -2.75 -11.29 -0.59
CA ARG A 34 -2.38 -9.90 -0.88
C ARG A 34 -1.58 -9.29 0.25
N PHE A 35 -2.00 -9.50 1.50
CA PHE A 35 -1.27 -9.02 2.66
C PHE A 35 0.14 -9.62 2.74
N GLU A 36 0.27 -10.94 2.58
CA GLU A 36 1.56 -11.63 2.52
C GLU A 36 2.41 -11.13 1.32
N HIS A 37 1.77 -10.85 0.19
CA HIS A 37 2.40 -10.32 -1.02
C HIS A 37 3.01 -8.93 -0.77
N SER A 38 2.24 -8.01 -0.20
CA SER A 38 2.73 -6.67 0.16
C SER A 38 3.99 -6.73 1.02
N TRP A 39 4.04 -7.66 1.98
CA TRP A 39 5.24 -7.86 2.80
C TRP A 39 6.44 -8.43 2.03
N ARG A 40 6.22 -9.37 1.10
CA ARG A 40 7.31 -9.86 0.23
C ARG A 40 7.86 -8.73 -0.63
N VAL A 41 6.99 -7.89 -1.21
CA VAL A 41 7.38 -6.72 -2.01
C VAL A 41 8.13 -5.72 -1.15
N ALA A 42 7.63 -5.36 0.03
CA ALA A 42 8.29 -4.43 0.94
C ALA A 42 9.67 -4.90 1.40
N ASN A 43 9.84 -6.20 1.63
CA ASN A 43 11.15 -6.77 1.97
C ASN A 43 12.16 -6.67 0.82
N ILE A 44 11.71 -6.82 -0.43
CA ILE A 44 12.56 -6.63 -1.61
C ILE A 44 12.86 -5.13 -1.79
N GLY A 45 11.83 -4.28 -1.74
CA GLY A 45 11.96 -2.83 -1.85
C GLY A 45 12.93 -2.25 -0.83
N ARG A 46 12.90 -2.71 0.41
CA ARG A 46 13.89 -2.32 1.44
C ARG A 46 15.33 -2.62 1.02
N LYS A 47 15.60 -3.82 0.48
CA LYS A 47 16.94 -4.20 0.02
C LYS A 47 17.41 -3.32 -1.13
N ILE A 48 16.50 -2.99 -2.05
CA ILE A 48 16.79 -2.07 -3.16
C ILE A 48 17.09 -0.67 -2.61
N ALA A 49 16.26 -0.14 -1.71
CA ALA A 49 16.49 1.17 -1.11
C ALA A 49 17.85 1.25 -0.39
N GLN A 50 18.22 0.21 0.36
CA GLN A 50 19.53 0.11 1.00
C GLN A 50 20.69 0.12 -0.03
N ALA A 51 20.56 -0.62 -1.13
CA ALA A 51 21.59 -0.72 -2.15
C ALA A 51 21.75 0.59 -2.94
N GLU A 52 20.64 1.27 -3.23
CA GLU A 52 20.58 2.48 -4.04
C GLU A 52 20.69 3.78 -3.21
N GLY A 53 20.72 3.68 -1.88
CA GLY A 53 20.77 4.84 -0.98
C GLY A 53 19.46 5.63 -0.88
N PHE A 54 18.32 5.00 -1.16
CA PHE A 54 16.99 5.61 -0.99
C PHE A 54 16.50 5.50 0.47
N ASP A 55 15.47 6.28 0.80
CA ASP A 55 14.82 6.20 2.10
C ASP A 55 14.10 4.84 2.27
N GLU A 56 14.67 3.99 3.13
CA GLU A 56 14.15 2.66 3.40
C GLU A 56 12.72 2.65 3.93
N GLU A 57 12.36 3.62 4.78
CA GLU A 57 11.05 3.65 5.44
C GLU A 57 9.97 4.05 4.43
N LYS A 58 10.22 5.11 3.64
CA LYS A 58 9.30 5.53 2.58
C LYS A 58 9.11 4.41 1.54
N MET A 59 10.18 3.74 1.13
CA MET A 59 10.12 2.62 0.19
C MET A 59 9.27 1.47 0.76
N VAL A 60 9.51 1.06 2.00
CA VAL A 60 8.73 -0.01 2.66
C VAL A 60 7.25 0.36 2.74
N ILE A 61 6.93 1.60 3.10
CA ILE A 61 5.54 2.06 3.20
C ILE A 61 4.87 2.07 1.82
N ALA A 62 5.53 2.59 0.80
CA ALA A 62 5.01 2.57 -0.58
C ALA A 62 4.74 1.14 -1.05
N CYS A 63 5.69 0.22 -0.82
CA CYS A 63 5.52 -1.20 -1.16
C CYS A 63 4.41 -1.90 -0.37
N LEU A 64 4.23 -1.58 0.92
CA LEU A 64 3.14 -2.17 1.71
C LEU A 64 1.77 -1.73 1.19
N LEU A 65 1.65 -0.47 0.79
CA LEU A 65 0.39 0.16 0.39
C LEU A 65 0.10 0.14 -1.12
N HIS A 66 1.01 -0.39 -1.95
CA HIS A 66 0.88 -0.35 -3.42
C HIS A 66 -0.43 -0.98 -3.92
N ASP A 67 -0.81 -2.11 -3.31
CA ASP A 67 -2.00 -2.89 -3.64
C ASP A 67 -3.25 -2.50 -2.83
N LEU A 68 -3.20 -1.41 -2.06
CA LEU A 68 -4.32 -0.97 -1.20
C LEU A 68 -5.59 -0.67 -2.01
N GLY A 69 -5.46 -0.35 -3.30
CA GLY A 69 -6.59 -0.18 -4.20
C GLY A 69 -7.52 -1.40 -4.28
N TYR A 70 -7.03 -2.62 -4.06
CA TYR A 70 -7.88 -3.81 -4.04
C TYR A 70 -8.86 -3.88 -2.85
N ALA A 71 -8.76 -2.92 -1.91
CA ALA A 71 -9.72 -2.75 -0.83
C ALA A 71 -11.01 -2.02 -1.25
N VAL A 72 -11.19 -1.64 -2.53
CA VAL A 72 -12.43 -1.07 -3.05
C VAL A 72 -13.17 -2.04 -3.99
N ASP A 73 -14.49 -1.87 -4.09
CA ASP A 73 -15.33 -2.67 -4.99
C ASP A 73 -15.16 -2.14 -6.42
N PHE A 74 -14.40 -2.87 -7.23
CA PHE A 74 -14.22 -2.54 -8.63
C PHE A 74 -15.42 -3.03 -9.44
N LYS A 75 -16.09 -2.09 -10.12
CA LYS A 75 -17.30 -2.40 -10.89
C LYS A 75 -16.98 -2.79 -12.32
N ASP A 76 -15.90 -2.22 -12.88
CA ASP A 76 -15.48 -2.43 -14.26
C ASP A 76 -13.97 -2.74 -14.40
N HIS A 77 -13.58 -3.32 -15.54
CA HIS A 77 -12.20 -3.72 -15.83
C HIS A 77 -11.21 -2.53 -15.87
N ASP A 78 -11.69 -1.33 -16.19
CA ASP A 78 -10.89 -0.10 -16.18
C ASP A 78 -10.56 0.37 -14.75
N ASP A 79 -11.41 0.06 -13.77
CA ASP A 79 -11.13 0.38 -12.37
C ASP A 79 -9.97 -0.47 -11.81
N HIS A 80 -9.85 -1.72 -12.27
CA HIS A 80 -8.74 -2.61 -11.92
C HIS A 80 -7.39 -2.06 -12.40
N GLN A 81 -7.33 -1.46 -13.61
CA GLN A 81 -6.11 -0.80 -14.11
C GLN A 81 -5.76 0.48 -13.35
N CYS A 82 -6.69 1.02 -12.55
CA CYS A 82 -6.48 2.22 -11.75
C CYS A 82 -6.26 1.92 -10.26
N HIS A 83 -6.08 0.65 -9.87
CA HIS A 83 -5.97 0.26 -8.45
C HIS A 83 -4.87 1.01 -7.71
N GLY A 84 -3.69 1.25 -8.32
CA GLY A 84 -2.64 2.06 -7.72
C GLY A 84 -3.09 3.49 -7.44
N ARG A 85 -3.83 4.13 -8.35
CA ARG A 85 -4.38 5.49 -8.12
C ARG A 85 -5.41 5.51 -6.99
N TYR A 86 -6.27 4.49 -6.90
CA TYR A 86 -7.17 4.34 -5.77
C TYR A 86 -6.41 4.10 -4.47
N GLY A 87 -5.38 3.25 -4.49
CA GLY A 87 -4.50 2.99 -3.36
C GLY A 87 -3.84 4.28 -2.85
N ALA A 88 -3.29 5.09 -3.75
CA ALA A 88 -2.69 6.38 -3.41
C ALA A 88 -3.70 7.34 -2.78
N LYS A 89 -4.94 7.38 -3.31
CA LYS A 89 -6.03 8.19 -2.76
C LYS A 89 -6.40 7.76 -1.33
N ILE A 90 -6.43 6.46 -1.05
CA ILE A 90 -6.75 5.91 0.29
C ILE A 90 -5.58 6.13 1.26
N ALA A 91 -4.34 5.95 0.80
CA ALA A 91 -3.14 6.09 1.63
C ALA A 91 -2.86 7.53 2.04
N ARG A 92 -3.13 8.51 1.17
CA ARG A 92 -2.80 9.93 1.38
C ARG A 92 -3.24 10.52 2.73
N PRO A 93 -4.52 10.47 3.14
CA PRO A 93 -4.94 11.02 4.44
C PRO A 93 -4.27 10.29 5.60
N PHE A 94 -4.11 8.97 5.52
CA PHE A 94 -3.44 8.18 6.55
C PHE A 94 -1.97 8.55 6.73
N LEU A 95 -1.22 8.79 5.65
CA LEU A 95 0.18 9.21 5.72
C LEU A 95 0.33 10.61 6.33
N LEU A 96 -0.61 11.53 6.05
CA LEU A 96 -0.64 12.84 6.71
C LEU A 96 -0.91 12.72 8.21
N GLU A 97 -1.82 11.84 8.62
CA GLU A 97 -2.10 11.55 10.03
C GLU A 97 -0.92 10.92 10.77
N LEU A 98 -0.09 10.13 10.06
CA LEU A 98 1.18 9.61 10.59
C LEU A 98 2.27 10.69 10.76
N GLY A 99 2.02 11.92 10.29
CA GLY A 99 2.92 13.06 10.45
C GLY A 99 3.98 13.22 9.36
N TYR A 100 3.81 12.56 8.21
CA TYR A 100 4.67 12.82 7.05
C TYR A 100 4.41 14.20 6.46
N SER A 101 5.46 14.83 5.92
CA SER A 101 5.32 16.11 5.22
C SER A 101 4.51 15.93 3.93
N ARG A 102 3.96 17.01 3.39
CA ARG A 102 3.22 16.94 2.12
C ARG A 102 4.09 16.40 0.99
N ASP A 103 5.36 16.77 0.93
CA ASP A 103 6.29 16.32 -0.11
C ASP A 103 6.56 14.81 0.01
N ASP A 104 6.78 14.31 1.23
CA ASP A 104 6.94 12.86 1.46
C ASP A 104 5.68 12.08 1.07
N VAL A 105 4.51 12.63 1.40
CA VAL A 105 3.22 12.02 1.06
C VAL A 105 3.04 11.99 -0.46
N GLU A 106 3.37 13.07 -1.17
CA GLU A 106 3.33 13.07 -2.64
C GLU A 106 4.28 12.04 -3.24
N GLU A 107 5.51 11.94 -2.73
CA GLU A 107 6.51 10.97 -3.20
C GLU A 107 6.04 9.52 -3.01
N ILE A 108 5.56 9.18 -1.81
CA ILE A 108 5.03 7.83 -1.50
C ILE A 108 3.79 7.55 -2.37
N CYS A 109 2.84 8.48 -2.43
CA CYS A 109 1.62 8.31 -3.23
C CYS A 109 1.92 8.23 -4.72
N TYR A 110 2.96 8.89 -5.22
CA TYR A 110 3.39 8.79 -6.61
C TYR A 110 3.85 7.36 -6.92
N GLY A 111 4.67 6.76 -6.04
CA GLY A 111 5.08 5.36 -6.16
C GLY A 111 3.90 4.39 -6.17
N ILE A 112 2.94 4.58 -5.26
CA ILE A 112 1.71 3.77 -5.21
C ILE A 112 0.83 3.96 -6.46
N ALA A 113 0.70 5.19 -6.96
CA ALA A 113 -0.18 5.48 -8.09
C ALA A 113 0.27 4.82 -9.42
N HIS A 114 1.56 4.52 -9.54
CA HIS A 114 2.17 3.99 -10.77
C HIS A 114 2.56 2.51 -10.66
N SER A 115 2.07 1.80 -9.64
CA SER A 115 2.25 0.34 -9.49
C SER A 115 1.14 -0.49 -10.16
N CYS A 116 0.47 0.06 -11.18
CA CYS A 116 -0.70 -0.54 -11.82
C CYS A 116 -0.36 -1.62 -12.86
#